data_AF-B7Z931-F1
#
_entry.id   AF-B7Z931-F1
#
_cell.length_a   1.000
_cell.length_b   1.000
_cell.length_c   1.000
_cell.angle_alpha   90.00
_cell.angle_beta   90.00
_cell.angle_gamma   90.00
#
_symmetry.space_group_name_H-M   'P 1'
#
loop_
_entity.id
_entity.type
_entity.pdbx_description
1 polymer ?
#
loop_
_entity_poly.entity_id
_entity_poly.type
_entity_poly.pdbx_seq_one_letter_code
_entity_poly.pdbx_strand_id
1 'polypeptide(L)'
;MPASAARPRPGPGQPTASPFPLLLLAVLSGPVSGRVPRSVPRTSLPISEADSCLTRFAVPHTYNYSVLLVDPASHTLYVGARDTIFALSLPFSGERPRRIDWMVPEAHRQNCRKKGKKEGGSSMLPL
;
A
#
# COMPACT_ATOMS: atom_id res chain seq x y z
N MET A 1 56.24 8.38 77.63
CA MET A 1 56.32 7.45 76.47
C MET A 1 56.12 6.05 77.02
N PRO A 2 55.27 5.16 76.44
CA PRO A 2 54.66 5.20 75.10
C PRO A 2 53.12 5.31 75.11
N ALA A 3 52.56 5.90 74.05
CA ALA A 3 51.16 5.77 73.69
C ALA A 3 51.06 4.66 72.63
N SER A 4 50.41 3.55 72.98
CA SER A 4 50.21 2.42 72.06
C SER A 4 48.87 2.58 71.34
N ALA A 5 48.92 2.48 70.01
CA ALA A 5 47.88 2.84 69.08
C ALA A 5 46.61 1.97 69.22
N ALA A 6 45.46 2.63 69.10
CA ALA A 6 44.13 2.04 69.16
C ALA A 6 43.84 1.16 67.92
N ARG A 7 43.15 0.05 68.16
CA ARG A 7 42.71 -0.93 67.15
C ARG A 7 41.66 -0.31 66.20
N PRO A 8 41.72 -0.55 64.88
CA PRO A 8 40.68 -0.06 63.97
C PRO A 8 39.34 -0.74 64.24
N ARG A 9 38.26 0.06 64.26
CA ARG A 9 36.88 -0.43 64.40
C ARG A 9 36.42 -1.15 63.12
N PRO A 10 35.51 -2.12 63.21
CA PRO A 10 35.00 -2.84 62.04
C PRO A 10 34.21 -1.89 61.14
N GLY A 11 34.57 -1.81 59.87
CA GLY A 11 33.80 -1.09 58.86
C GLY A 11 32.47 -1.82 58.58
N PRO A 12 31.37 -1.10 58.29
CA PRO A 12 30.09 -1.72 57.98
C PRO A 12 30.21 -2.52 56.67
N GLY A 13 29.78 -3.79 56.72
CA GLY A 13 29.78 -4.71 55.60
C GLY A 13 28.99 -4.17 54.41
N GLN A 14 29.57 -4.34 53.23
CA GLN A 14 28.99 -3.97 51.94
C GLN A 14 27.70 -4.76 51.70
N PRO A 15 26.56 -4.12 51.38
CA PRO A 15 25.33 -4.85 51.10
C PRO A 15 25.50 -5.67 49.81
N THR A 16 25.36 -6.99 49.93
CA THR A 16 25.20 -7.91 48.80
C THR A 16 23.85 -7.61 48.15
N ALA A 17 23.86 -6.70 47.16
CA ALA A 17 22.71 -6.42 46.35
C ALA A 17 22.32 -7.69 45.60
N SER A 18 21.20 -8.29 46.04
CA SER A 18 20.55 -9.41 45.37
C SER A 18 20.35 -9.10 43.88
N PRO A 19 20.77 -9.98 42.94
CA PRO A 19 20.60 -9.75 41.50
C PRO A 19 19.18 -10.07 41.01
N PHE A 20 18.33 -10.65 41.88
CA PHE A 20 16.95 -11.01 41.57
C PHE A 20 16.08 -9.87 40.99
N PRO A 21 16.10 -8.61 41.50
CA PRO A 21 15.29 -7.54 40.94
C PRO A 21 15.74 -7.13 39.52
N LEU A 22 17.06 -7.23 39.23
CA LEU A 22 17.58 -6.96 37.88
C LEU A 22 17.20 -8.06 36.90
N LEU A 23 17.22 -9.32 37.34
CA LEU A 23 16.80 -10.46 36.54
C LEU A 23 15.31 -10.40 36.20
N LEU A 24 14.47 -9.98 37.15
CA LEU A 24 13.03 -9.82 36.95
C LEU A 24 12.72 -8.72 35.93
N LEU A 25 13.46 -7.60 35.98
CA LEU A 25 13.30 -6.49 35.03
C LEU A 25 13.67 -6.91 33.60
N ALA A 26 14.71 -7.72 33.44
CA ALA A 26 15.13 -8.23 32.13
C ALA A 26 14.07 -9.11 31.45
N VAL A 27 13.37 -9.96 32.23
CA VAL A 27 12.30 -10.83 31.73
C VAL A 27 11.08 -10.02 31.27
N LEU A 28 10.75 -8.93 31.97
CA LEU A 28 9.63 -8.06 31.63
C LEU A 28 9.93 -7.11 30.47
N SER A 29 11.21 -6.80 30.21
CA SER A 29 11.65 -5.92 29.12
C SER A 29 11.87 -6.62 27.77
N GLY A 30 11.65 -7.94 27.69
CA GLY A 30 11.79 -8.68 26.44
C GLY A 30 10.82 -8.13 25.37
N PRO A 31 11.25 -7.93 24.12
CA PRO A 31 10.35 -7.46 23.08
C PRO A 31 9.25 -8.51 22.86
N VAL A 32 8.00 -8.15 23.17
CA VAL A 32 6.83 -8.91 22.72
C VAL A 32 6.76 -8.73 21.20
N SER A 33 7.48 -9.58 20.47
CA SER A 33 7.28 -9.72 19.04
C SER A 33 5.98 -10.49 18.84
N GLY A 34 4.87 -9.79 19.05
CA GLY A 34 3.54 -10.26 18.67
C GLY A 34 3.51 -10.39 17.17
N ARG A 35 3.91 -11.56 16.64
CA ARG A 35 3.62 -11.93 15.27
C ARG A 35 2.11 -12.13 15.19
N VAL A 36 1.39 -11.06 14.86
CA VAL A 36 0.01 -11.16 14.44
C VAL A 36 -0.01 -12.16 13.27
N PRO A 37 -0.68 -13.33 13.41
CA PRO A 37 -0.83 -14.24 12.29
C PRO A 37 -1.46 -13.44 11.14
N ARG A 38 -0.88 -13.54 9.94
CA ARG A 38 -1.48 -12.87 8.77
C ARG A 38 -2.93 -13.30 8.68
N SER A 39 -3.86 -12.35 8.79
CA SER A 39 -5.28 -12.64 8.67
C SER A 39 -5.53 -13.24 7.29
N VAL A 40 -5.99 -14.49 7.25
CA VAL A 40 -6.38 -15.17 6.00
C VAL A 40 -7.83 -14.79 5.70
N PRO A 41 -8.19 -14.41 4.46
CA PRO A 41 -9.57 -14.16 4.09
C PRO A 41 -10.43 -15.40 4.36
N ARG A 42 -11.64 -15.21 4.89
CA ARG A 42 -12.57 -16.32 5.20
C ARG A 42 -13.01 -17.07 3.95
N THR A 43 -13.05 -16.39 2.82
CA THR A 43 -13.43 -16.95 1.52
C THR A 43 -12.52 -16.33 0.46
N SER A 44 -11.91 -17.17 -0.36
CA SER A 44 -11.17 -16.76 -1.55
C SER A 44 -11.82 -17.42 -2.74
N LEU A 45 -12.20 -16.63 -3.74
CA LEU A 45 -12.79 -17.11 -4.97
C LEU A 45 -11.84 -16.80 -6.13
N PRO A 46 -11.40 -17.79 -6.91
CA PRO A 46 -10.61 -17.51 -8.10
C PRO A 46 -11.47 -16.80 -9.14
N ILE A 47 -10.81 -16.03 -10.00
CA ILE A 47 -11.51 -15.19 -10.97
C ILE A 47 -12.42 -15.99 -11.92
N SER A 48 -12.01 -17.20 -12.29
CA SER A 48 -12.77 -18.11 -13.15
C SER A 48 -14.11 -18.52 -12.54
N GLU A 49 -14.21 -18.60 -11.22
CA GLU A 49 -15.47 -18.90 -10.52
C GLU A 49 -16.31 -17.64 -10.33
N ALA A 50 -15.67 -16.47 -10.21
CA ALA A 50 -16.32 -15.18 -10.04
C ALA A 50 -16.88 -14.58 -11.34
N ASP A 51 -16.55 -15.12 -12.51
CA ASP A 51 -16.95 -14.55 -13.80
C ASP A 51 -18.47 -14.42 -13.98
N SER A 52 -19.23 -15.30 -13.34
CA SER A 52 -20.71 -15.24 -13.37
C SER A 52 -21.30 -14.07 -12.59
N CYS A 53 -20.56 -13.50 -11.63
CA CYS A 53 -21.03 -12.43 -10.74
C CYS A 53 -20.29 -11.11 -10.93
N LEU A 54 -19.31 -11.06 -11.83
CA LEU A 54 -18.54 -9.87 -12.15
C LEU A 54 -18.89 -9.32 -13.53
N THR A 55 -19.12 -8.01 -13.61
CA THR A 55 -19.14 -7.32 -14.90
C THR A 55 -17.78 -6.70 -15.16
N ARG A 56 -17.25 -6.94 -16.36
CA ARG A 56 -15.97 -6.39 -16.81
C ARG A 56 -16.17 -5.39 -17.93
N PHE A 57 -15.42 -4.30 -17.85
CA PHE A 57 -15.35 -3.29 -18.89
C PHE A 57 -13.88 -3.08 -19.27
N ALA A 58 -13.58 -3.21 -20.56
CA ALA A 58 -12.28 -2.88 -21.12
C ALA A 58 -12.44 -2.53 -22.61
N VAL A 59 -11.72 -1.52 -23.06
CA VAL A 59 -11.66 -1.13 -24.47
C VAL A 59 -10.26 -1.43 -25.01
N PRO A 60 -10.14 -2.04 -26.20
CA PRO A 60 -8.84 -2.28 -26.83
C PRO A 60 -8.02 -0.99 -26.93
N HIS A 61 -6.70 -1.11 -26.76
CA HIS A 61 -5.74 0.00 -26.83
C HIS A 61 -5.95 1.13 -25.80
N THR A 62 -6.81 0.90 -24.80
CA THR A 62 -7.01 1.82 -23.69
C THR A 62 -6.46 1.22 -22.40
N TYR A 63 -5.66 2.01 -21.68
CA TYR A 63 -4.95 1.57 -20.48
C TYR A 63 -5.14 2.59 -19.35
N ASN A 64 -4.75 2.22 -18.13
CA ASN A 64 -4.74 3.09 -16.95
C ASN A 64 -6.13 3.64 -16.57
N TYR A 65 -7.08 2.76 -16.30
CA TYR A 65 -8.39 3.11 -15.74
C TYR A 65 -8.23 3.46 -14.24
N SER A 66 -7.80 4.69 -13.94
CA SER A 66 -7.43 5.09 -12.58
C SER A 66 -8.39 6.10 -11.93
N VAL A 67 -9.28 6.71 -12.71
CA VAL A 67 -10.24 7.70 -12.22
C VAL A 67 -11.64 7.12 -12.37
N LEU A 68 -12.39 7.05 -11.26
CA LEU A 68 -13.75 6.53 -11.21
C LEU A 68 -14.64 7.56 -10.52
N LEU A 69 -15.70 7.98 -11.20
CA LEU A 69 -16.69 8.91 -10.66
C LEU A 69 -18.09 8.39 -10.95
N VAL A 70 -18.88 8.18 -9.91
CA VAL A 70 -20.28 7.74 -10.02
C VAL A 70 -21.19 8.95 -9.94
N ASP A 71 -22.12 9.07 -10.88
CA ASP A 71 -23.27 9.94 -10.81
C ASP A 71 -24.54 9.10 -10.59
N PRO A 72 -25.10 9.08 -9.36
CA PRO A 72 -26.32 8.35 -9.05
C PRO A 72 -27.56 8.88 -9.79
N ALA A 73 -27.63 10.18 -10.08
CA ALA A 73 -28.84 10.79 -10.65
C ALA A 73 -29.03 10.39 -12.12
N SER A 74 -27.94 10.31 -12.88
CA SER A 74 -27.94 9.85 -14.27
C SER A 74 -27.66 8.36 -14.43
N HIS A 75 -27.52 7.61 -13.32
CA HIS A 75 -27.11 6.21 -13.32
C HIS A 75 -25.86 5.96 -14.19
N THR A 76 -24.83 6.80 -14.05
CA THR A 76 -23.64 6.76 -14.91
C THR A 76 -22.36 6.66 -14.10
N LEU A 77 -21.48 5.75 -14.50
CA LEU A 77 -20.09 5.67 -14.04
C LEU A 77 -19.17 6.31 -15.09
N TYR A 78 -18.57 7.44 -14.75
CA TYR A 78 -17.51 8.05 -15.52
C TYR A 78 -16.17 7.40 -15.18
N VAL A 79 -15.43 7.02 -16.22
CA VAL A 79 -14.13 6.35 -16.08
C VAL A 79 -13.09 7.14 -16.85
N GLY A 80 -12.14 7.73 -16.12
CA GLY A 80 -10.96 8.35 -16.73
C GLY A 80 -9.88 7.30 -16.96
N ALA A 81 -9.45 7.20 -18.22
CA ALA A 81 -8.37 6.35 -18.65
C ALA A 81 -7.31 7.16 -19.39
N ARG A 82 -6.23 6.51 -19.81
CA ARG A 82 -5.21 7.18 -20.61
C ARG A 82 -5.81 7.63 -21.95
N ASP A 83 -5.62 8.91 -22.25
CA ASP A 83 -6.00 9.55 -23.51
C ASP A 83 -7.53 9.48 -23.81
N THR A 84 -8.39 9.11 -22.85
CA THR A 84 -9.84 8.99 -23.06
C THR A 84 -10.65 9.00 -21.76
N ILE A 85 -11.91 9.43 -21.84
CA ILE A 85 -12.88 9.43 -20.73
C ILE A 85 -14.13 8.70 -21.20
N PHE A 86 -14.61 7.72 -20.44
CA PHE A 86 -15.83 6.97 -20.72
C PHE A 86 -16.99 7.39 -19.82
N ALA A 87 -18.21 7.25 -20.32
CA ALA A 87 -19.45 7.30 -19.56
C ALA A 87 -20.19 5.97 -19.73
N LEU A 88 -20.28 5.20 -18.65
CA LEU A 88 -20.88 3.88 -18.62
C LEU A 88 -22.24 3.94 -17.93
N SER A 89 -23.31 3.50 -18.60
CA SER A 89 -24.63 3.38 -17.98
C SER A 89 -24.68 2.21 -17.01
N LEU A 90 -25.34 2.39 -15.87
CA LEU A 90 -25.56 1.38 -14.84
C LEU A 90 -27.04 0.97 -14.79
N PRO A 91 -27.37 -0.34 -14.69
CA PRO A 91 -26.46 -1.46 -14.80
C PRO A 91 -25.86 -1.54 -16.21
N PHE A 92 -24.68 -2.13 -16.34
CA PHE A 92 -23.99 -2.21 -17.63
C PHE A 92 -24.86 -2.95 -18.66
N SER A 93 -25.23 -2.24 -19.74
CA SER A 93 -26.11 -2.78 -20.79
C SER A 93 -25.37 -3.55 -21.89
N GLY A 94 -24.04 -3.62 -21.83
CA GLY A 94 -23.20 -4.16 -22.92
C GLY A 94 -23.17 -3.28 -24.17
N GLU A 95 -23.88 -2.15 -24.17
CA GLU A 95 -23.84 -1.17 -25.25
C GLU A 95 -22.47 -0.48 -25.30
N ARG A 96 -22.09 -0.01 -26.50
CA ARG A 96 -20.87 0.77 -26.66
C ARG A 96 -20.99 2.05 -25.83
N PRO A 97 -20.10 2.27 -24.85
CA PRO A 97 -20.22 3.44 -24.01
C PRO A 97 -19.87 4.71 -24.76
N ARG A 98 -20.47 5.81 -24.31
CA ARG A 98 -20.08 7.15 -24.76
C ARG A 98 -18.67 7.44 -24.28
N ARG A 99 -17.87 8.12 -25.12
CA ARG A 99 -16.50 8.49 -24.76
C ARG A 99 -16.09 9.82 -25.35
N ILE A 100 -15.11 10.42 -24.70
CA ILE A 100 -14.39 11.60 -25.16
C ILE A 100 -12.93 11.20 -25.31
N ASP A 101 -12.41 11.26 -26.54
CA ASP A 101 -11.00 11.03 -26.79
C ASP A 101 -10.23 12.31 -26.46
N TRP A 102 -9.25 12.18 -25.56
CA TRP A 102 -8.40 13.25 -25.06
C TRP A 102 -6.94 12.89 -25.34
N MET A 103 -6.62 12.64 -26.60
CA MET A 103 -5.27 12.27 -27.00
C MET A 103 -4.33 13.48 -26.96
N VAL A 104 -3.13 13.30 -26.42
CA VAL A 104 -2.08 14.33 -26.51
C VAL A 104 -1.62 14.47 -27.96
N PRO A 105 -1.67 15.67 -28.57
CA PRO A 105 -1.21 15.90 -29.94
C PRO A 105 0.28 15.53 -30.13
N GLU A 106 0.64 15.05 -31.32
CA GLU A 106 1.97 14.53 -31.60
C GLU A 106 3.08 15.56 -31.34
N ALA A 107 2.89 16.81 -31.73
CA ALA A 107 3.85 17.89 -31.46
C ALA A 107 4.18 18.02 -29.96
N HIS A 108 3.19 17.83 -29.08
CA HIS A 108 3.38 17.87 -27.63
C HIS A 108 4.08 16.61 -27.11
N ARG A 109 3.74 15.42 -27.65
CA ARG A 109 4.45 14.17 -27.33
C ARG A 109 5.93 14.26 -27.68
N GLN A 110 6.24 14.79 -28.86
CA GLN A 110 7.60 15.02 -29.35
C GLN A 110 8.38 15.97 -28.45
N ASN A 111 7.74 17.07 -28.02
CA ASN A 111 8.34 17.99 -27.06
C ASN A 111 8.62 17.34 -25.70
N CYS A 112 7.71 16.49 -25.20
CA CYS A 112 7.94 15.71 -23.98
C CYS A 112 9.10 14.71 -24.15
N ARG A 113 9.22 14.05 -25.31
CA ARG A 113 10.32 13.13 -25.60
C ARG A 113 11.66 13.86 -25.67
N LYS A 114 11.71 15.04 -26.28
CA LYS A 114 12.90 15.91 -26.28
C LYS A 114 13.34 16.32 -24.87
N LYS A 115 12.41 16.37 -23.91
CA LYS A 115 12.70 16.58 -22.48
C LYS A 115 13.14 15.30 -21.74
N GLY A 116 13.42 14.21 -22.46
CA GLY A 116 13.88 12.93 -21.89
C GLY A 116 12.79 12.10 -21.23
N LYS A 117 11.49 12.42 -21.42
CA LYS A 117 10.40 11.58 -20.90
C LYS A 117 10.10 10.43 -21.86
N LYS A 118 9.92 9.24 -21.30
CA LYS A 118 9.48 8.06 -22.04
C LYS A 118 7.98 8.15 -22.32
N GLU A 119 7.60 7.69 -23.49
CA GLU A 119 6.20 7.43 -23.78
C GLU A 119 5.76 6.22 -22.94
N GLY A 120 4.77 6.39 -22.07
CA GLY A 120 4.12 5.24 -21.43
C GLY A 120 3.57 4.34 -22.54
N GLY A 121 3.64 3.02 -22.41
CA GLY A 121 3.37 2.03 -23.46
C GLY A 121 2.28 2.45 -24.45
N SER A 122 2.72 2.97 -25.59
CA SER A 122 1.95 3.08 -26.82
C SER A 122 2.86 2.48 -27.87
N SER A 123 3.22 1.21 -27.69
CA SER A 123 3.65 0.40 -28.82
C SER A 123 2.44 0.30 -29.73
N MET A 124 2.35 1.26 -30.65
CA MET A 124 1.61 1.11 -31.88
C MET A 124 2.23 -0.12 -32.55
N LEU A 125 1.65 -1.30 -32.29
CA LEU A 125 1.92 -2.46 -33.11
C LEU A 125 1.18 -2.17 -34.43
N PRO A 126 1.88 -1.95 -35.55
CA PRO A 126 1.23 -1.96 -36.84
C PRO A 126 0.71 -3.39 -37.07
N LEU A 127 -0.49 -3.47 -37.64
CA LEU A 127 -1.11 -4.69 -38.15
C LEU A 127 -0.18 -5.45 -39.10
#